data_AF-A0A955B033-F1
#
_entry.id   AF-A0A955B033-F1
#
_cell.length_a   1.000
_cell.length_b   1.000
_cell.length_c   1.000
_cell.angle_alpha   90.00
_cell.angle_beta   90.00
_cell.angle_gamma   90.00
#
_symmetry.space_group_name_H-M   'P 1'
#
loop_
_entity.id
_entity.type
_entity.pdbx_description
1 polymer ?
#
loop_
_entity_poly.entity_id
_entity_poly.type
_entity_poly.pdbx_seq_one_letter_code
_entity_poly.pdbx_strand_id
1 'polypeptide(L)'
;VKDPFLFQVAGQYHMIVSFATAVAADAEANALHGTHDAYNTGLIRSRTGLATSEDGLNWRWQGAVMEPSREGWDRYCARIGCVFRADGLWLALYDGSADVSENY
;
A
#
# COMPACT_ATOMS: atom_id res chain seq x y z
N VAL A 1 -2.95 7.40 1.19
CA VAL A 1 -3.55 6.04 1.14
C VAL A 1 -4.40 5.95 -0.11
N LYS A 2 -4.36 4.84 -0.85
CA LYS A 2 -5.08 4.60 -2.11
C LYS A 2 -5.47 3.11 -2.24
N ASP A 3 -6.32 2.80 -3.22
CA ASP A 3 -6.58 1.46 -3.75
C ASP A 3 -7.03 0.42 -2.70
N PRO A 4 -8.20 0.64 -2.05
CA PRO A 4 -8.67 -0.28 -1.03
C PRO A 4 -9.15 -1.62 -1.63
N PHE A 5 -8.72 -2.72 -1.02
CA PHE A 5 -9.25 -4.06 -1.25
C PHE A 5 -9.85 -4.59 0.06
N LEU A 6 -11.16 -4.84 0.08
CA LEU A 6 -11.87 -5.31 1.28
C LEU A 6 -12.18 -6.80 1.20
N PHE A 7 -12.05 -7.47 2.35
CA PHE A 7 -12.49 -8.85 2.56
C PHE A 7 -12.91 -9.06 4.01
N GLN A 8 -13.58 -10.18 4.30
CA GLN A 8 -14.01 -10.53 5.65
C GLN A 8 -13.37 -11.83 6.12
N VAL A 9 -13.02 -11.86 7.39
CA VAL A 9 -12.51 -13.06 8.08
C VAL A 9 -13.25 -13.17 9.42
N ALA A 10 -13.96 -14.27 9.63
CA ALA A 10 -14.71 -14.55 10.87
C ALA A 10 -15.61 -13.38 11.32
N GLY A 11 -16.28 -12.70 10.38
CA GLY A 11 -17.16 -11.57 10.66
C GLY A 11 -16.46 -10.21 10.85
N GLN A 12 -15.12 -10.16 10.85
CA GLN A 12 -14.35 -8.92 10.92
C GLN A 12 -13.95 -8.45 9.51
N TYR A 13 -14.16 -7.18 9.22
CA TYR A 13 -13.70 -6.54 7.99
C TYR A 13 -12.19 -6.30 8.04
N HIS A 14 -11.54 -6.60 6.93
CA HIS A 14 -10.14 -6.32 6.67
C HIS A 14 -10.06 -5.48 5.39
N MET A 15 -9.23 -4.45 5.41
CA MET A 15 -8.95 -3.61 4.27
C MET A 15 -7.45 -3.54 4.06
N ILE A 16 -7.03 -4.02 2.89
CA ILE A 16 -5.68 -3.80 2.40
C ILE A 16 -5.68 -2.51 1.60
N VAL A 17 -4.66 -1.69 1.80
CA VAL A 17 -4.50 -0.41 1.10
C VAL A 17 -3.06 -0.19 0.67
N SER A 18 -2.88 0.55 -0.42
CA SER A 18 -1.60 1.17 -0.73
C SER A 18 -1.43 2.44 0.12
N PHE A 19 -0.31 2.59 0.80
CA PHE A 19 0.03 3.83 1.49
C PHE A 19 1.47 4.25 1.21
N ALA A 20 1.68 5.56 1.14
CA ALA A 20 2.96 6.16 0.82
C ALA A 20 3.61 6.74 2.08
N THR A 21 4.91 6.54 2.21
CA THR A 21 5.75 7.24 3.19
C THR A 21 6.83 8.01 2.44
N ALA A 22 7.12 9.24 2.85
CA ALA A 22 8.24 9.99 2.29
C ALA A 22 9.57 9.25 2.51
N VAL A 23 10.46 9.31 1.52
CA VAL A 23 11.82 8.75 1.60
C VAL A 23 12.67 9.58 2.57
N ALA A 24 12.51 10.90 2.53
CA ALA A 24 13.12 11.84 3.46
C ALA A 24 12.08 12.31 4.48
N ALA A 25 12.46 12.35 5.76
CA ALA A 25 11.56 12.72 6.86
C ALA A 25 11.15 14.20 6.83
N ASP A 26 11.95 15.05 6.17
CA ASP A 26 11.81 16.49 6.02
C ASP A 26 11.37 16.91 4.61
N ALA A 27 10.87 15.97 3.79
CA ALA A 27 10.34 16.29 2.47
C ALA A 27 9.23 17.34 2.57
N GLU A 28 9.42 18.47 1.88
CA GLU A 28 8.45 19.56 1.89
C GLU A 28 7.09 19.11 1.30
N ALA A 29 5.99 19.56 1.90
CA ALA A 29 4.64 19.19 1.46
C ALA A 29 4.40 19.55 -0.02
N ASN A 30 4.95 20.66 -0.51
CA ASN A 30 4.87 21.05 -1.92
C ASN A 30 5.65 20.11 -2.85
N ALA A 31 6.78 19.56 -2.39
CA ALA A 31 7.53 18.58 -3.16
C ALA A 31 6.77 17.25 -3.28
N LEU A 32 6.03 16.86 -2.24
CA LEU A 32 5.20 15.64 -2.24
C LEU A 32 3.85 15.80 -2.96
N HIS A 33 3.22 16.97 -2.88
CA HIS A 33 1.83 17.16 -3.32
C HIS A 33 1.65 18.15 -4.48
N GLY A 34 2.71 18.86 -4.89
CA GLY A 34 2.63 19.88 -5.95
C GLY A 34 2.24 19.34 -7.32
N THR A 35 2.43 18.04 -7.57
CA THR A 35 2.00 17.33 -8.78
C THR A 35 0.59 16.74 -8.67
N HIS A 36 -0.11 16.96 -7.56
CA HIS A 36 -1.38 16.31 -7.17
C HIS A 36 -1.29 14.80 -6.91
N ASP A 37 -0.19 14.16 -7.29
CA ASP A 37 0.08 12.77 -7.00
C ASP A 37 1.51 12.56 -6.47
N ALA A 38 1.62 12.28 -5.17
CA ALA A 38 2.91 11.97 -4.52
C ALA A 38 3.61 10.76 -5.12
N TYR A 39 2.85 9.83 -5.71
CA TYR A 39 3.40 8.65 -6.40
C TYR A 39 4.10 9.01 -7.71
N ASN A 40 3.95 10.24 -8.21
CA ASN A 40 4.64 10.73 -9.42
C ASN A 40 5.87 11.59 -9.11
N THR A 41 6.28 11.68 -7.85
CA THR A 41 7.40 12.55 -7.43
C THR A 41 8.72 11.82 -7.29
N GLY A 42 8.71 10.49 -7.15
CA GLY A 42 9.90 9.72 -6.77
C GLY A 42 10.33 9.90 -5.30
N LEU A 43 9.61 10.72 -4.52
CA LEU A 43 9.99 11.10 -3.14
C LEU A 43 9.32 10.22 -2.07
N ILE A 44 8.59 9.19 -2.48
CA ILE A 44 7.88 8.28 -1.58
C ILE A 44 8.29 6.83 -1.82
N ARG A 45 7.96 5.95 -0.87
CA ARG A 45 7.86 4.51 -1.09
C ARG A 45 6.40 4.09 -0.87
N SER A 46 5.85 3.32 -1.80
CA SER A 46 4.49 2.79 -1.71
C SER A 46 4.50 1.40 -1.10
N ARG A 47 3.80 1.25 0.02
CA ARG A 47 3.73 0.05 0.84
C ARG A 47 2.31 -0.48 0.89
N THR A 48 2.15 -1.73 1.28
CA THR A 48 0.84 -2.29 1.60
C THR A 48 0.61 -2.24 3.10
N GLY A 49 -0.54 -1.70 3.52
CA GLY A 49 -0.96 -1.72 4.92
C GLY A 49 -2.32 -2.33 5.12
N LEU A 50 -2.62 -2.62 6.39
CA LEU A 50 -3.85 -3.28 6.82
C LEU A 50 -4.61 -2.39 7.80
N ALA A 51 -5.92 -2.30 7.59
CA ALA A 51 -6.86 -1.82 8.59
C ALA A 51 -7.93 -2.89 8.85
N THR A 52 -8.42 -2.95 10.08
CA THR A 52 -9.53 -3.84 10.45
C THR A 52 -10.70 -3.04 11.01
N SER A 53 -11.91 -3.59 10.87
CA SER A 53 -13.13 -2.97 11.37
C SER A 53 -14.17 -4.03 11.75
N GLU A 54 -14.97 -3.74 12.77
CA GLU A 54 -16.11 -4.58 13.16
C GLU A 54 -17.40 -4.15 12.45
N ASP A 55 -17.51 -2.87 12.09
CA ASP A 55 -18.75 -2.26 11.55
C ASP A 55 -18.60 -1.74 10.11
N GLY A 56 -17.38 -1.78 9.54
CA GLY A 56 -17.06 -1.25 8.22
C GLY A 56 -16.98 0.28 8.16
N LEU A 57 -17.20 0.98 9.29
CA LEU A 57 -17.22 2.45 9.38
C LEU A 57 -16.03 2.97 10.19
N ASN A 58 -15.72 2.31 11.30
CA ASN A 58 -14.63 2.66 12.19
C ASN A 58 -13.47 1.70 11.98
N TRP A 59 -12.34 2.23 11.51
CA TRP A 59 -11.20 1.44 11.07
C TRP A 59 -10.01 1.61 12.03
N ARG A 60 -9.46 0.49 12.47
CA ARG A 60 -8.22 0.44 13.24
C ARG A 60 -7.06 0.11 12.30
N TRP A 61 -6.09 1.03 12.23
CA TRP A 61 -4.84 0.79 11.53
C TRP A 61 -4.01 -0.28 12.24
N GLN A 62 -3.58 -1.30 11.50
CA GLN A 62 -2.75 -2.39 12.00
C GLN A 62 -1.28 -2.27 11.60
N GLY A 63 -0.95 -1.37 10.67
CA GLY A 63 0.41 -1.16 10.20
C GLY A 63 0.67 -1.67 8.79
N ALA A 64 1.95 -1.63 8.40
CA ALA A 64 2.43 -2.21 7.16
C ALA A 64 2.39 -3.74 7.23
N VAL A 65 1.92 -4.38 6.15
CA VAL A 65 1.92 -5.83 5.99
C VAL A 65 2.81 -6.29 4.83
N MET A 66 3.20 -5.37 3.93
CA MET A 66 4.23 -5.60 2.93
C MET A 66 5.00 -4.32 2.66
N GLU A 67 6.32 -4.44 2.66
CA GLU A 67 7.26 -3.36 2.37
C GLU A 67 7.87 -3.57 0.98
N PRO A 68 8.14 -2.50 0.21
CA PRO A 68 8.99 -2.56 -0.97
C PRO A 68 10.33 -3.22 -0.66
N SER A 69 10.81 -4.04 -1.59
CA SER A 69 12.12 -4.65 -1.48
C SER A 69 13.20 -3.59 -1.34
N ARG A 70 14.34 -3.96 -0.73
CA ARG A 70 15.49 -3.05 -0.65
C ARG A 70 16.06 -2.74 -2.05
N GLU A 71 16.02 -3.74 -2.93
CA GLU A 71 16.54 -3.72 -4.29
C GLU A 71 15.59 -4.51 -5.21
N GLY A 72 15.79 -4.42 -6.52
CA GLY A 72 14.97 -5.13 -7.50
C GLY A 72 13.81 -4.30 -8.05
N TRP A 73 12.90 -4.98 -8.73
CA TRP A 73 11.85 -4.38 -9.55
C TRP A 73 10.68 -3.80 -8.75
N ASP A 74 10.55 -4.08 -7.46
CA ASP A 74 9.46 -3.61 -6.59
C ASP A 74 9.98 -2.73 -5.44
N ARG A 75 11.16 -2.13 -5.60
CA ARG A 75 11.81 -1.32 -4.58
C ARG A 75 11.16 0.05 -4.35
N TYR A 76 10.34 0.53 -5.27
CA TYR A 76 9.62 1.80 -5.13
C TYR A 76 8.17 1.58 -4.68
N CYS A 77 7.50 0.62 -5.31
CA CYS A 77 6.13 0.26 -5.04
C CYS A 77 6.00 -1.25 -4.82
N ALA A 78 5.27 -1.65 -3.79
CA ALA A 78 4.87 -3.02 -3.53
C ALA A 78 3.46 -3.01 -2.94
N ARG A 79 2.46 -3.11 -3.82
CA ARG A 79 1.03 -2.96 -3.51
C ARG A 79 0.29 -4.26 -3.76
N ILE A 80 -0.24 -4.86 -2.69
CA ILE A 80 -1.18 -5.97 -2.82
C ILE A 80 -2.50 -5.42 -3.35
N GLY A 81 -2.89 -5.86 -4.54
CA GLY A 81 -4.17 -5.50 -5.18
C GLY A 81 -5.27 -6.54 -4.96
N CYS A 82 -4.90 -7.76 -4.57
CA CYS A 82 -5.85 -8.85 -4.38
C CYS A 82 -5.34 -9.85 -3.34
N VAL A 83 -6.26 -10.35 -2.51
CA VAL A 83 -6.00 -11.44 -1.57
C VAL A 83 -7.11 -12.47 -1.68
N PHE A 84 -6.73 -13.76 -1.65
CA PHE A 84 -7.66 -14.88 -1.75
C PHE A 84 -7.17 -16.09 -0.96
N ARG A 85 -8.07 -17.05 -0.76
CA ARG A 85 -7.77 -18.32 -0.08
C ARG A 85 -7.56 -19.43 -1.09
N ALA A 86 -6.49 -20.20 -0.90
CA ALA A 86 -6.24 -21.45 -1.61
C ALA A 86 -5.56 -22.44 -0.66
N ASP A 87 -6.01 -23.69 -0.63
CA ASP A 87 -5.41 -24.79 0.16
C ASP A 87 -5.13 -24.45 1.64
N GLY A 88 -6.05 -23.72 2.28
CA GLY A 88 -5.90 -23.33 3.69
C GLY A 88 -4.91 -22.19 3.94
N LEU A 89 -4.35 -21.58 2.89
CA LEU A 89 -3.44 -20.45 2.94
C LEU A 89 -4.09 -19.16 2.43
N TRP A 90 -3.56 -18.03 2.88
CA TRP A 90 -3.82 -16.73 2.26
C TRP A 90 -2.76 -16.48 1.20
N LEU A 91 -3.21 -16.19 -0.01
CA LEU A 91 -2.36 -15.78 -1.13
C LEU A 91 -2.66 -14.32 -1.47
N ALA A 92 -1.61 -13.59 -1.85
CA ALA A 92 -1.69 -12.20 -2.27
C ALA A 92 -1.11 -12.06 -3.68
N LEU A 93 -1.78 -11.29 -4.53
CA LEU A 93 -1.24 -10.82 -5.80
C LEU A 93 -0.90 -9.35 -5.62
N TYR A 94 0.30 -8.98 -6.05
CA TYR A 94 0.79 -7.62 -5.89
C TYR A 94 1.40 -7.10 -7.19
N ASP A 95 1.31 -5.79 -7.37
CA ASP A 95 2.09 -5.07 -8.37
C ASP A 95 3.13 -4.18 -7.70
N GLY A 96 4.03 -3.66 -8.51
CA GLY A 96 5.16 -2.89 -8.04
C GLY A 96 5.89 -2.19 -9.17
N SER A 97 6.90 -1.42 -8.77
CA SER A 97 7.79 -0.76 -9.70
C SER A 97 9.14 -0.45 -9.07
N ALA A 98 10.15 -0.28 -9.91
CA ALA A 98 11.52 0.00 -9.52
C ALA A 98 11.68 1.47 -9.13
N ASP A 99 10.95 2.35 -9.82
CA ASP A 99 10.88 3.78 -9.58
C ASP A 99 9.59 4.39 -10.18
N VAL A 100 9.55 5.73 -10.19
CA VAL A 100 8.41 6.54 -10.64
C VAL A 100 8.20 6.52 -12.15
N SER A 101 9.23 6.22 -12.96
CA SER A 101 9.14 6.22 -14.43
C SER A 101 8.33 5.04 -14.97
N GLU A 102 8.13 4.02 -14.16
CA GLU A 102 7.27 2.87 -14.45
C GLU A 102 5.81 3.11 -13.98
N ASN A 103 5.53 4.27 -13.40
CA ASN A 103 4.16 4.72 -13.14
C ASN A 103 3.60 5.37 -14.42
N TYR A 104 2.42 4.92 -14.85
CA TYR A 104 1.80 5.25 -16.15
C TYR A 104 1.68 6.74 -16.46
#